data_AF-A0A162QQJ0-F1
#
_entry.id   AF-A0A162QQJ0-F1
#
_cell.length_a   1.000
_cell.length_b   1.000
_cell.length_c   1.000
_cell.angle_alpha   90.00
_cell.angle_beta   90.00
_cell.angle_gamma   90.00
#
_symmetry.space_group_name_H-M   'P 1'
#
loop_
_entity.id
_entity.type
_entity.pdbx_description
1 polymer ?
#
loop_
_entity_poly.entity_id
_entity_poly.type
_entity_poly.pdbx_seq_one_letter_code
_entity_poly.pdbx_strand_id
1 'polypeptide(L)'
;QAKQEGHDLLVACYGDWQTEPFVPLPVVDGKLPKNAYGSIDLFTPDMLPLGAAHIPIKGIAKLARKLGIDYADAVVDFEFVKMRAVPVMDGIIVAEQEKWVLLEAWEEHE
;
A
#
# COMPACT_ATOMS: atom_id res chain seq x y z
N GLN A 1 -36.54 7.63 -8.16
CA GLN A 1 -35.75 7.17 -9.31
C GLN A 1 -34.84 8.34 -9.71
N ALA A 2 -33.56 8.30 -9.35
CA ALA A 2 -32.63 9.38 -9.71
C ALA A 2 -32.17 9.16 -11.15
N LYS A 3 -32.56 10.06 -12.06
CA LYS A 3 -31.94 10.17 -13.38
C LYS A 3 -30.54 10.74 -13.16
N GLN A 4 -29.50 9.93 -13.35
CA GLN A 4 -28.17 10.47 -13.66
C GLN A 4 -28.28 11.12 -15.04
N GLU A 5 -28.04 12.42 -15.12
CA GLU A 5 -27.90 13.10 -16.40
C GLU A 5 -26.69 12.50 -17.13
N GLY A 6 -26.95 11.91 -18.30
CA GLY A 6 -25.93 11.31 -19.15
C GLY A 6 -25.11 12.39 -19.83
N HIS A 7 -24.12 12.93 -19.13
CA HIS A 7 -22.97 13.55 -19.76
C HIS A 7 -21.91 12.47 -19.96
N ASP A 8 -21.39 12.34 -21.18
CA ASP A 8 -20.17 11.57 -21.41
C ASP A 8 -19.10 12.13 -20.48
N LEU A 9 -18.62 11.31 -19.54
CA LEU A 9 -17.53 11.67 -18.66
C LEU A 9 -16.26 11.74 -19.51
N LEU A 10 -15.97 12.93 -20.04
CA LEU A 10 -14.73 13.19 -20.74
C LEU A 10 -13.58 13.15 -19.73
N VAL A 11 -12.64 12.23 -19.93
CA VAL A 11 -11.43 12.08 -19.11
C VAL A 11 -10.26 12.69 -19.89
N ALA A 12 -9.44 13.49 -19.22
CA ALA A 12 -8.23 14.04 -19.82
C ALA A 12 -7.19 12.93 -20.02
N CYS A 13 -6.58 12.86 -21.20
CA CYS A 13 -5.45 12.00 -21.50
C CYS A 13 -4.17 12.82 -21.53
N TYR A 14 -3.07 12.25 -21.07
CA TYR A 14 -1.76 12.90 -21.00
C TYR A 14 -0.72 12.03 -21.70
N GLY A 15 0.23 12.65 -22.38
CA GLY A 15 1.42 11.96 -22.91
C GLY A 15 2.52 11.88 -21.85
N ASP A 16 3.48 10.97 -22.05
CA ASP A 16 4.60 10.75 -21.11
C ASP A 16 5.43 12.02 -20.85
N TRP A 17 5.52 12.94 -21.82
CA TRP A 17 6.20 14.23 -21.64
C TRP A 17 5.49 15.20 -20.68
N GLN A 18 4.28 14.84 -20.23
CA GLN A 18 3.49 15.59 -19.25
C GLN A 18 3.51 14.93 -17.87
N THR A 19 4.20 13.79 -17.71
CA THR A 19 4.27 13.06 -16.45
C THR A 19 5.68 13.11 -15.86
N GLU A 20 5.77 12.82 -14.57
CA GLU A 20 7.03 12.67 -13.86
C GLU A 20 6.98 11.40 -12.98
N PRO A 21 8.13 10.78 -12.67
CA PRO A 21 8.17 9.66 -11.74
C PRO A 21 7.61 10.08 -10.38
N PHE A 22 6.69 9.28 -9.85
CA PHE A 22 6.16 9.50 -8.51
C PHE A 22 7.24 9.23 -7.46
N VAL A 23 7.39 10.15 -6.49
CA VAL A 23 8.30 9.99 -5.35
C VAL A 23 7.46 9.95 -4.07
N PRO A 24 7.44 8.83 -3.34
CA PRO A 24 6.68 8.74 -2.09
C PRO A 24 7.30 9.61 -0.99
N LEU A 25 6.47 10.05 -0.04
CA LEU A 25 6.98 10.66 1.18
C LEU A 25 7.83 9.63 1.95
N PRO A 26 8.93 10.01 2.61
CA PRO A 26 9.74 9.09 3.39
C PRO A 26 9.07 8.71 4.71
N VAL A 27 9.57 7.65 5.34
CA VAL A 27 9.23 7.32 6.73
C VAL A 27 9.83 8.37 7.66
N VAL A 28 9.01 8.92 8.56
CA VAL A 28 9.42 9.95 9.54
C VAL A 28 9.09 9.46 10.93
N ASP A 29 10.09 9.45 11.82
CA ASP A 29 9.96 8.98 13.22
C ASP A 29 9.33 7.58 13.34
N GLY A 30 9.68 6.68 12.41
CA GLY A 30 9.13 5.32 12.35
C GLY A 30 7.67 5.23 11.92
N LYS A 31 7.05 6.34 11.48
CA LYS A 31 5.66 6.38 11.00
C LYS A 31 5.60 6.35 9.49
N LEU A 32 4.73 5.50 8.98
CA LEU A 32 4.51 5.31 7.55
C LEU A 32 3.60 6.41 6.96
N PRO A 33 3.86 6.83 5.71
CA PRO A 33 3.01 7.77 4.98
C PRO A 33 1.78 7.07 4.39
N LYS A 34 0.81 6.75 5.23
CA LYS A 34 -0.39 5.98 4.84
C LYS A 34 -1.41 6.86 4.10
N ASN A 35 -2.13 6.27 3.15
CA ASN A 35 -3.29 6.91 2.53
C ASN A 35 -4.50 6.96 3.50
N ALA A 36 -5.63 7.50 3.04
CA ALA A 36 -6.85 7.63 3.85
C ALA A 36 -7.44 6.29 4.34
N TYR A 37 -7.04 5.17 3.74
CA TYR A 37 -7.46 3.82 4.12
C TYR A 37 -6.48 3.14 5.10
N GLY A 38 -5.36 3.79 5.44
CA GLY A 38 -4.31 3.21 6.27
C GLY A 38 -3.40 2.23 5.53
N SER A 39 -3.47 2.16 4.20
CA SER A 39 -2.60 1.36 3.34
C SER A 39 -1.59 2.22 2.61
N ILE A 40 -0.64 1.58 1.93
CA ILE A 40 0.24 2.21 0.95
C ILE A 40 0.03 1.52 -0.38
N ASP A 41 -0.12 2.33 -1.42
CA ASP A 41 -0.21 1.86 -2.80
C ASP A 41 1.21 1.59 -3.32
N LEU A 42 1.49 0.32 -3.64
CA LEU A 42 2.81 -0.18 -4.04
C LEU A 42 2.71 -0.91 -5.38
N PHE A 43 2.37 -0.17 -6.44
CA PHE A 43 2.22 -0.72 -7.79
C PHE A 43 3.56 -0.95 -8.50
N THR A 44 4.60 -0.22 -8.08
CA THR A 44 5.96 -0.38 -8.56
C THR A 44 6.95 -0.35 -7.38
N PRO A 45 8.16 -0.92 -7.52
CA PRO A 45 9.17 -0.87 -6.48
C PRO A 45 9.54 0.57 -6.04
N ASP A 46 9.50 1.53 -6.96
CA ASP A 46 9.84 2.94 -6.70
C ASP A 46 8.78 3.66 -5.84
N MET A 47 7.59 3.09 -5.67
CA MET A 47 6.56 3.60 -4.76
C MET A 47 6.83 3.25 -3.29
N LEU A 48 7.85 2.43 -2.99
CA LEU A 48 8.22 2.13 -1.61
C LEU A 48 8.83 3.37 -0.94
N PRO A 49 8.26 3.86 0.18
CA PRO A 49 8.83 4.98 0.91
C PRO A 49 10.28 4.74 1.31
N LEU A 50 11.12 5.79 1.22
CA LEU A 50 12.47 5.73 1.75
C LEU A 50 12.43 5.45 3.26
N GLY A 51 13.23 4.48 3.72
CA GLY A 51 13.23 4.02 5.11
C GLY A 51 12.09 3.06 5.46
N ALA A 52 11.35 2.56 4.46
CA ALA A 52 10.39 1.48 4.61
C ALA A 52 10.89 0.17 3.98
N ALA A 53 10.32 -0.94 4.44
CA ALA A 53 10.53 -2.26 3.88
C ALA A 53 9.17 -2.93 3.61
N HIS A 54 9.05 -3.54 2.43
CA HIS A 54 7.93 -4.40 2.07
C HIS A 54 8.21 -5.84 2.53
N ILE A 55 7.23 -6.45 3.20
CA ILE A 55 7.25 -7.84 3.66
C ILE A 55 6.04 -8.58 3.04
N PRO A 56 6.22 -9.32 1.94
CA PRO A 56 5.16 -9.99 1.19
C PRO A 56 4.73 -11.31 1.85
N ILE A 57 4.34 -11.26 3.13
CA ILE A 57 3.92 -12.43 3.91
C ILE A 57 2.46 -12.25 4.32
N LYS A 58 1.59 -13.20 3.92
CA LYS A 58 0.17 -13.17 4.29
C LYS A 58 0.00 -13.40 5.79
N GLY A 59 -0.72 -12.48 6.44
CA GLY A 59 -1.09 -12.61 7.86
C GLY A 59 -0.10 -12.01 8.85
N ILE A 60 1.10 -11.60 8.41
CA ILE A 60 2.13 -10.98 9.27
C ILE A 60 1.66 -9.68 9.92
N ALA A 61 0.67 -9.00 9.34
CA ALA A 61 -0.02 -7.83 9.92
C ALA A 61 -0.51 -8.08 11.37
N LYS A 62 -0.95 -9.30 11.68
CA LYS A 62 -1.40 -9.66 13.03
C LYS A 62 -0.27 -9.59 14.05
N LEU A 63 0.93 -9.98 13.63
CA LEU A 63 2.12 -9.96 14.45
C LEU A 63 2.64 -8.53 14.65
N ALA A 64 2.68 -7.73 13.59
CA ALA A 64 3.04 -6.30 13.68
C ALA A 64 2.13 -5.57 14.68
N ARG A 65 0.82 -5.82 14.61
CA ARG A 65 -0.15 -5.30 15.56
C ARG A 65 0.11 -5.75 17.00
N LYS A 66 0.46 -7.02 17.23
CA LYS A 66 0.76 -7.57 18.56
C LYS A 66 2.02 -6.95 19.17
N LEU A 67 3.01 -6.66 18.34
CA LEU A 67 4.28 -6.04 18.74
C LEU A 67 4.20 -4.50 18.87
N GLY A 68 3.07 -3.89 18.45
CA GLY A 68 2.91 -2.44 18.48
C GLY A 68 3.72 -1.70 17.41
N ILE A 69 4.14 -2.41 16.36
CA ILE A 69 4.91 -1.87 15.24
C ILE A 69 3.96 -1.17 14.26
N ASP A 70 4.31 0.04 13.82
CA ASP A 70 3.56 0.74 12.79
C ASP A 70 3.69 0.02 11.45
N TYR A 71 2.56 -0.34 10.85
CA TYR A 71 2.52 -1.03 9.56
C TYR A 71 1.40 -0.48 8.67
N ALA A 72 1.54 -0.66 7.37
CA ALA A 72 0.52 -0.40 6.35
C ALA A 72 0.31 -1.64 5.50
N ASP A 73 -0.92 -1.94 5.09
CA ASP A 73 -1.15 -3.00 4.10
C ASP A 73 -0.59 -2.52 2.74
N ALA A 74 0.13 -3.40 2.03
CA ALA A 74 0.69 -3.08 0.72
C ALA A 74 -0.33 -3.43 -0.37
N VAL A 75 -0.97 -2.42 -0.95
CA VAL A 75 -1.90 -2.60 -2.06
C VAL A 75 -1.11 -2.62 -3.35
N VAL A 76 -1.02 -3.79 -3.99
CA VAL A 76 -0.18 -4.00 -5.17
C VAL A 76 -0.97 -4.05 -6.47
N ASP A 77 -2.28 -4.28 -6.40
CA ASP A 77 -3.16 -4.35 -7.58
C ASP A 77 -4.64 -4.17 -7.19
N PHE A 78 -5.54 -4.17 -8.17
CA PHE A 78 -6.99 -4.20 -8.00
C PHE A 78 -7.63 -5.26 -8.90
N GLU A 79 -8.45 -6.13 -8.30
CA GLU A 79 -9.27 -7.10 -9.02
C GLU A 79 -10.69 -6.59 -9.25
N PHE A 80 -11.24 -6.82 -10.44
CA PHE A 80 -12.63 -6.50 -10.75
C PHE A 80 -13.55 -7.70 -10.50
N VAL A 81 -14.30 -7.65 -9.40
CA VAL A 81 -15.22 -8.71 -9.00
C VAL A 81 -16.64 -8.14 -8.91
N LYS A 82 -17.58 -8.73 -9.67
CA LYS A 82 -19.02 -8.35 -9.65
C LYS A 82 -19.24 -6.83 -9.82
N MET A 83 -18.56 -6.23 -10.81
CA MET A 83 -18.60 -4.78 -11.10
C MET A 83 -18.04 -3.88 -9.99
N ARG A 84 -17.19 -4.41 -9.10
CA ARG A 84 -16.49 -3.64 -8.07
C ARG A 84 -14.98 -3.85 -8.20
N ALA A 85 -14.20 -2.80 -8.01
CA ALA A 85 -12.75 -2.89 -7.84
C ALA A 85 -12.42 -3.24 -6.38
N VAL A 86 -11.68 -4.31 -6.16
CA VAL A 86 -11.27 -4.82 -4.85
C VAL A 86 -9.74 -4.76 -4.77
N PRO A 87 -9.14 -4.14 -3.74
CA PRO A 87 -7.69 -4.07 -3.63
C PRO A 87 -7.08 -5.45 -3.37
N VAL A 88 -6.00 -5.76 -4.07
CA VAL A 88 -5.13 -6.90 -3.83
C VAL A 88 -4.02 -6.46 -2.90
N MET A 89 -3.99 -7.05 -1.71
CA MET A 89 -2.97 -6.80 -0.71
C MET A 89 -1.92 -7.91 -0.73
N ASP A 90 -0.65 -7.53 -0.76
CA ASP A 90 0.48 -8.45 -0.64
C ASP A 90 1.32 -8.13 0.59
N GLY A 91 0.97 -8.73 1.72
CA GLY A 91 1.69 -8.51 2.98
C GLY A 91 1.58 -7.06 3.49
N ILE A 92 2.64 -6.58 4.14
CA ILE A 92 2.69 -5.27 4.79
C ILE A 92 3.95 -4.48 4.44
N ILE A 93 3.89 -3.17 4.62
CA ILE A 93 5.03 -2.28 4.66
C ILE A 93 5.25 -1.83 6.11
N VAL A 94 6.51 -1.82 6.54
CA VAL A 94 6.95 -1.37 7.86
C VAL A 94 8.14 -0.44 7.73
N ALA A 95 8.49 0.28 8.81
CA ALA A 95 9.76 0.97 8.85
C ALA A 95 10.93 -0.05 8.76
N GLU A 96 11.99 0.30 8.04
CA GLU A 96 13.08 -0.64 7.69
C GLU A 96 13.73 -1.27 8.93
N GLN A 97 13.89 -0.52 10.02
CA GLN A 97 14.46 -1.02 11.26
C GLN A 97 13.62 -2.12 11.94
N GLU A 98 12.31 -2.15 11.70
CA GLU A 98 11.39 -3.12 12.32
C GLU A 98 11.27 -4.41 11.53
N LYS A 99 11.79 -4.43 10.29
CA LYS A 99 11.68 -5.58 9.38
C LYS A 99 12.20 -6.87 10.00
N TRP A 100 13.40 -6.83 10.56
CA TRP A 100 14.06 -8.01 11.10
C TRP A 100 13.35 -8.56 12.34
N VAL A 101 12.91 -7.66 13.23
CA VAL A 101 12.12 -8.03 14.43
C VAL A 101 10.85 -8.77 14.03
N LEU A 102 10.18 -8.32 12.98
CA LEU A 102 8.97 -8.95 12.46
C LEU A 102 9.20 -10.30 11.80
N LEU A 103 10.30 -10.46 11.05
CA LEU A 103 10.64 -11.72 10.40
C LEU A 103 11.04 -12.78 11.43
N GLU A 104 11.88 -12.44 12.40
CA GLU A 104 12.28 -13.34 13.48
C GLU A 104 11.06 -13.78 14.31
N ALA A 105 10.22 -12.83 14.72
CA ALA A 105 9.01 -13.15 15.46
C ALA A 105 7.98 -13.93 14.61
N TRP A 106 8.05 -13.87 13.28
CA TRP A 106 7.19 -14.67 12.40
C TRP A 106 7.67 -16.13 12.34
N GLU A 107 8.98 -16.35 12.19
CA GLU A 107 9.59 -17.68 12.22
C GLU A 107 9.34 -18.41 13.54
N GLU A 108 9.34 -17.72 14.67
CA GLU A 108 8.99 -18.32 15.97
C GLU A 108 7.51 -18.67 16.13
N HIS A 109 6.64 -18.02 15.34
CA HIS A 109 5.20 -18.19 15.40
C HIS A 109 4.66 -19.25 14.43
N GLU A 110 5.48 -19.70 13.46
CA GLU A 110 5.20 -20.78 12.51
C GLU A 110 5.42 -22.16 13.13
#